data_AF-A0A537TGD5-F1
#
_entry.id   AF-A0A537TGD5-F1
#
_cell.length_a   1.000
_cell.length_b   1.000
_cell.length_c   1.000
_cell.angle_alpha   90.00
_cell.angle_beta   90.00
_cell.angle_gamma   90.00
#
_symmetry.space_group_name_H-M   'P 1'
#
loop_
_entity.id
_entity.type
_entity.pdbx_description
1 polymer ?
#
loop_
_entity_poly.entity_id
_entity_poly.type
_entity_poly.pdbx_seq_one_letter_code
_entity_poly.pdbx_strand_id
1 'polypeptide(L)'
;MAVARMTFALTAALLAASSAPRAAPPLDYEFFKARVQPIFLQKRDGHTRCYVCHAEGNNAFRLERLSSGATTWNEEQSRKNFEMVSILVNPGDPET
;
A
#
# COMPACT_ATOMS: atom_id res chain seq x y z
N MET A 1 -57.55 20.12 15.82
CA MET A 1 -56.25 20.73 16.15
C MET A 1 -55.20 19.64 16.15
N ALA A 2 -54.24 19.75 15.25
CA ALA A 2 -53.19 18.76 14.98
C ALA A 2 -51.95 19.08 15.81
N VAL A 3 -51.50 18.18 16.68
CA VAL A 3 -50.09 18.12 17.13
C VAL A 3 -49.77 16.70 17.58
N ALA A 4 -49.62 15.77 16.64
CA ALA A 4 -49.16 14.42 16.98
C ALA A 4 -48.33 13.79 15.87
N ARG A 5 -47.51 14.57 15.16
CA ARG A 5 -46.59 14.05 14.13
C ARG A 5 -45.37 14.95 13.97
N MET A 6 -44.60 15.17 15.04
CA MET A 6 -43.33 15.90 14.90
C MET A 6 -42.24 15.45 15.89
N THR A 7 -42.12 14.14 16.12
CA THR A 7 -41.01 13.61 16.93
C THR A 7 -40.32 12.39 16.32
N PHE A 8 -40.86 11.77 15.27
CA PHE A 8 -40.26 10.56 14.67
C PHE A 8 -39.35 10.82 13.46
N ALA A 9 -39.25 12.06 12.98
CA ALA A 9 -38.47 12.39 11.78
C ALA A 9 -36.99 12.68 12.07
N LEU A 10 -36.62 13.04 13.32
CA LEU A 10 -35.23 13.39 13.64
C LEU A 10 -34.32 12.19 13.94
N THR A 11 -34.86 11.05 14.36
CA THR A 11 -34.05 9.88 14.74
C THR A 11 -33.57 9.06 13.54
N ALA A 12 -34.30 9.07 12.42
CA ALA A 12 -33.92 8.32 11.22
C ALA A 12 -32.76 8.95 10.43
N ALA A 13 -32.58 10.28 10.51
CA ALA A 13 -31.52 10.99 9.79
C ALA A 13 -30.12 10.79 10.41
N LEU A 14 -30.04 10.47 11.71
CA LEU A 14 -28.77 10.26 12.43
C LEU A 14 -28.13 8.88 12.16
N LEU A 15 -28.91 7.91 11.67
CA LEU A 15 -28.43 6.55 11.37
C LEU A 15 -27.85 6.41 9.95
N ALA A 16 -28.09 7.38 9.06
CA ALA A 16 -27.63 7.35 7.67
C ALA A 16 -26.24 7.99 7.46
N ALA A 17 -25.65 8.61 8.49
CA ALA A 17 -24.40 9.34 8.37
C ALA A 17 -23.13 8.50 8.62
N SER A 18 -23.25 7.19 8.89
CA SER A 18 -22.15 6.38 9.42
C SER A 18 -21.40 5.53 8.40
N SER A 19 -21.74 5.62 7.11
CA SER A 19 -21.13 4.78 6.05
C SER A 19 -20.48 5.61 4.95
N ALA A 20 -19.71 6.65 5.34
CA ALA A 20 -18.73 7.21 4.42
C ALA A 20 -17.54 6.23 4.32
N PRO A 21 -17.04 5.89 3.13
CA PRO A 21 -15.86 5.05 3.01
C PRO A 21 -14.71 5.74 3.75
N ARG A 22 -14.16 5.04 4.74
CA ARG A 22 -13.00 5.53 5.47
C ARG A 22 -11.81 5.46 4.53
N ALA A 23 -11.19 6.61 4.25
CA ALA A 23 -9.94 6.64 3.50
C ALA A 23 -8.94 5.68 4.15
N ALA A 24 -8.32 4.83 3.34
CA ALA A 24 -7.30 3.92 3.82
C ALA A 24 -6.13 4.72 4.41
N PRO A 25 -5.46 4.17 5.44
CA PRO A 25 -4.25 4.79 5.96
C PRO A 25 -3.20 4.90 4.85
N PRO A 26 -2.37 5.97 4.86
CA PRO A 26 -1.30 6.12 3.89
C PRO A 26 -0.28 4.98 4.05
N LEU A 27 0.41 4.66 2.95
CA LEU A 27 1.51 3.70 2.98
C LEU A 27 2.65 4.22 3.87
N ASP A 28 3.26 3.32 4.64
CA ASP A 28 4.33 3.64 5.60
C ASP A 28 5.68 3.20 5.04
N TYR A 29 6.57 4.18 4.85
CA TYR A 29 7.91 3.96 4.30
C TYR A 29 8.81 3.13 5.23
N GLU A 30 8.78 3.36 6.54
CA GLU A 30 9.63 2.63 7.48
C GLU A 30 9.17 1.19 7.61
N PHE A 31 7.85 0.95 7.62
CA PHE A 31 7.31 -0.40 7.53
C PHE A 31 7.71 -1.07 6.22
N PHE A 32 7.58 -0.39 5.08
CA PHE A 32 8.01 -0.91 3.78
C PHE A 32 9.49 -1.30 3.80
N LYS A 33 10.38 -0.39 4.21
CA LYS A 33 11.83 -0.60 4.21
C LYS A 33 12.23 -1.74 5.15
N ALA A 34 11.61 -1.83 6.33
CA ALA A 34 11.95 -2.84 7.33
C ALA A 34 11.35 -4.22 7.05
N ARG A 35 10.15 -4.29 6.45
CA ARG A 35 9.36 -5.54 6.40
C ARG A 35 9.05 -6.03 5.00
N VAL A 36 8.81 -5.12 4.06
CA VAL A 36 8.38 -5.46 2.71
C VAL A 36 9.58 -5.56 1.77
N GLN A 37 10.40 -4.52 1.68
CA GLN A 37 11.51 -4.44 0.75
C GLN A 37 12.50 -5.62 0.85
N PRO A 38 12.89 -6.14 2.03
CA PRO A 38 13.84 -7.26 2.12
C PRO A 38 13.35 -8.54 1.43
N ILE A 39 12.02 -8.70 1.29
CA ILE A 39 11.42 -9.86 0.61
C ILE A 39 11.89 -9.94 -0.85
N PHE A 40 12.12 -8.80 -1.50
CA PHE A 40 12.52 -8.77 -2.92
C PHE A 40 13.93 -9.34 -3.16
N LEU A 41 14.77 -9.37 -2.11
CA LEU A 41 16.11 -9.94 -2.12
C LEU A 41 16.18 -11.35 -1.50
N GLN A 42 15.12 -11.78 -0.82
CA GLN A 42 15.11 -13.07 -0.14
C GLN A 42 15.04 -14.21 -1.16
N LYS A 43 16.00 -15.16 -1.09
CA LYS A 43 15.90 -16.42 -1.82
C LYS A 43 14.96 -17.35 -1.06
N ARG A 44 13.96 -17.87 -1.76
CA ARG A 44 13.06 -18.92 -1.27
C ARG A 44 13.32 -20.21 -2.03
N ASP A 45 13.16 -21.35 -1.38
CA ASP A 45 13.37 -22.65 -2.02
C ASP A 45 12.41 -22.81 -3.21
N GLY A 46 12.94 -23.37 -4.30
CA GLY A 46 12.21 -23.51 -5.56
C GLY A 46 11.97 -22.22 -6.37
N HIS A 47 12.31 -21.03 -5.85
CA HIS A 47 11.98 -19.76 -6.52
C HIS A 47 13.22 -18.88 -6.81
N THR A 48 13.24 -18.23 -7.96
CA THR A 48 14.21 -17.15 -8.22
C THR A 48 13.88 -15.93 -7.36
N ARG A 49 14.89 -15.12 -6.99
CA ARG A 49 14.64 -13.87 -6.25
C ARG A 49 13.91 -12.88 -7.16
N CYS A 50 12.94 -12.16 -6.62
CA CYS A 50 12.20 -11.13 -7.37
C CYS A 50 13.14 -10.12 -8.05
N TYR A 51 14.22 -9.73 -7.36
CA TYR A 51 15.25 -8.84 -7.85
C TYR A 51 15.84 -9.20 -9.23
N VAL A 52 16.03 -10.50 -9.52
CA VAL A 52 16.71 -10.95 -10.75
C VAL A 52 16.02 -10.42 -12.01
N CYS A 53 14.69 -10.36 -12.00
CA CYS A 53 13.92 -9.86 -13.13
C CYS A 53 13.49 -8.40 -12.93
N HIS A 54 13.20 -7.98 -11.69
CA HIS A 54 12.66 -6.66 -11.43
C HIS A 54 13.69 -5.52 -11.37
N ALA A 55 14.99 -5.82 -11.25
CA ALA A 55 16.04 -4.79 -11.33
C ALA A 55 16.52 -4.49 -12.76
N GLU A 56 16.33 -5.43 -13.68
CA GLU A 56 16.87 -5.39 -15.05
C GLU A 56 15.77 -5.30 -16.12
N GLY A 57 14.54 -5.68 -15.77
CA GLY A 57 13.45 -5.83 -16.72
C GLY A 57 12.71 -4.53 -17.04
N ASN A 58 12.23 -4.42 -18.28
CA ASN A 58 11.30 -3.37 -18.70
C ASN A 58 9.86 -3.77 -18.35
N ASN A 59 9.52 -3.75 -17.06
CA ASN A 59 8.19 -4.08 -16.56
C ASN A 59 7.67 -3.00 -15.60
N ALA A 60 6.38 -3.07 -15.24
CA ALA A 60 5.73 -2.08 -14.39
C ALA A 60 6.31 -2.01 -12.96
N PHE A 61 6.82 -3.14 -12.44
CA PHE A 61 7.43 -3.20 -11.12
C PHE A 61 8.95 -3.20 -11.22
N ARG A 62 9.53 -2.01 -11.29
CA ARG A 62 10.97 -1.83 -11.44
C ARG A 62 11.62 -1.47 -10.11
N LEU A 63 12.59 -2.28 -9.70
CA LEU A 63 13.42 -2.05 -8.52
C LEU A 63 14.72 -1.37 -8.93
N GLU A 64 15.25 -0.53 -8.05
CA GLU A 64 16.58 0.04 -8.21
C GLU A 64 17.64 -1.08 -8.20
N ARG A 65 18.70 -0.92 -8.99
CA ARG A 65 19.85 -1.82 -8.91
C ARG A 65 20.59 -1.60 -7.59
N LEU A 66 21.06 -2.69 -6.99
CA LEU A 66 21.97 -2.62 -5.86
C LEU A 66 23.28 -1.94 -6.27
N SER A 67 23.83 -1.13 -5.36
CA SER A 67 25.18 -0.61 -5.54
C SER A 67 26.19 -1.76 -5.62
N SER A 68 27.31 -1.54 -6.30
CA SER A 68 28.34 -2.57 -6.46
C SER A 68 28.78 -3.14 -5.11
N GLY A 69 28.72 -4.47 -4.96
CA GLY A 69 29.07 -5.18 -3.73
C GLY A 69 28.06 -5.09 -2.59
N ALA A 70 26.96 -4.35 -2.74
CA ALA A 70 25.95 -4.21 -1.69
C ALA A 70 25.04 -5.45 -1.62
N THR A 71 24.65 -5.83 -0.41
CA THR A 71 23.69 -6.92 -0.14
C THR A 71 22.26 -6.41 0.08
N THR A 72 22.08 -5.09 0.23
CA THR A 72 20.81 -4.40 0.40
C THR A 72 20.86 -3.01 -0.22
N TRP A 73 19.71 -2.40 -0.45
CA TRP A 73 19.60 -1.03 -0.94
C TRP A 73 20.03 -0.01 0.12
N ASN A 74 20.62 1.09 -0.35
CA ASN A 74 20.83 2.27 0.46
C ASN A 74 19.52 3.07 0.62
N GLU A 75 19.57 4.17 1.39
CA GLU A 75 18.39 4.99 1.68
C GLU A 75 17.76 5.60 0.43
N GLU A 76 18.56 6.12 -0.49
CA GLU A 76 18.06 6.75 -1.72
C GLU A 76 17.36 5.71 -2.61
N GLN A 77 18.00 4.56 -2.82
CA GLN A 77 17.43 3.45 -3.57
C GLN A 77 16.13 2.94 -2.90
N SER A 78 16.09 2.95 -1.58
CA SER A 78 14.92 2.49 -0.84
C SER A 78 13.71 3.40 -1.01
N ARG A 79 13.93 4.72 -1.07
CA ARG A 79 12.87 5.70 -1.35
C ARG A 79 12.31 5.54 -2.76
N LYS A 80 13.17 5.38 -3.76
CA LYS A 80 12.74 5.12 -5.15
C LYS A 80 11.94 3.82 -5.27
N ASN A 81 12.38 2.76 -4.60
CA ASN A 81 11.63 1.50 -4.55
C ASN A 81 10.25 1.70 -3.87
N PHE A 82 10.17 2.49 -2.81
CA PHE A 82 8.91 2.78 -2.14
C PHE A 82 7.95 3.56 -3.04
N GLU A 83 8.43 4.58 -3.74
CA GLU A 83 7.65 5.34 -4.73
C GLU A 83 7.09 4.42 -5.82
N MET A 84 7.94 3.55 -6.38
CA MET A 84 7.55 2.57 -7.39
C MET A 84 6.51 1.55 -6.89
N VAL A 85 6.63 1.09 -5.65
CA VAL A 85 5.63 0.17 -5.07
C VAL A 85 4.33 0.90 -4.74
N SER A 86 4.42 2.15 -4.29
CA SER A 86 3.26 2.93 -3.87
C SER A 86 2.28 3.21 -5.02
N ILE A 87 2.77 3.35 -6.25
CA ILE A 87 1.91 3.53 -7.43
C ILE A 87 1.21 2.23 -7.88
N LEU A 88 1.63 1.08 -7.37
CA LEU A 88 1.07 -0.24 -7.71
C LEU A 88 0.08 -0.76 -6.67
N VAL A 89 -0.06 -0.08 -5.53
CA VAL A 89 -0.95 -0.49 -4.43
C VAL A 89 -2.18 0.42 -4.45
N ASN A 90 -3.37 -0.17 -4.39
CA ASN A 90 -4.62 0.56 -4.12
C ASN A 90 -4.88 0.58 -2.60
N PRO A 91 -4.65 1.70 -1.89
CA PRO A 91 -4.83 1.75 -0.45
C PRO A 91 -6.34 1.65 -0.13
N GLY A 92 -6.76 0.53 0.46
CA GLY A 92 -8.14 0.29 0.88
C GLY A 92 -8.84 -0.85 0.16
N ASP A 93 -8.27 -1.32 -0.95
CA ASP A 93 -8.73 -2.50 -1.69
C ASP A 93 -7.53 -3.26 -2.29
N PRO A 94 -6.78 -4.01 -1.48
CA PRO A 94 -5.54 -4.66 -1.92
C PRO A 94 -5.77 -5.87 -2.85
N GLU A 95 -7.02 -6.30 -3.03
CA GLU A 95 -7.39 -7.44 -3.89
C GLU A 95 -7.69 -7.03 -5.34
N THR A 96 -7.69 -5.72 -5.64
CA THR A 96 -7.95 -5.13 -6.97
C THR A 96 -6.73 -4.41 -7.53
#